data_AF-A0A8H8CXT6-F1
#
_entry.id   AF-A0A8H8CXT6-F1
#
_cell.length_a   1.000
_cell.length_b   1.000
_cell.length_c   1.000
_cell.angle_alpha   90.00
_cell.angle_beta   90.00
_cell.angle_gamma   90.00
#
_symmetry.space_group_name_H-M   'P 1'
#
loop_
_entity.id
_entity.type
_entity.pdbx_description
1 polymer ?
#
loop_
_entity_poly.entity_id
_entity_poly.type
_entity_poly.pdbx_seq_one_letter_code
_entity_poly.pdbx_strand_id
1 'polypeptide(L)'
;MTPINALPEDDKVTVDLGTGKSEIFSKNYLLEIEAGKFIDDVVVTSITPRGLPVHTRLDHDVWTKSLLPGPWKNEFLPIWNKAMEITVTATDSLNSLRNVYPTLHNNSKVLLRDMKLFGSSSESRQRLLSTQSQFCLGEPYFSASAIGDILKLPAVNSTLDEALNGILERKKQRGEDEEICAAHDLAPCFERAFGIDWATVRKEKNLTLQKTDKQPLKWKETKIGTLRKAFGKILPFQPEK
;
A
#
# COMPACT_ATOMS: atom_id res chain seq x y z
N MET A 1 -6.94 -28.44 -16.71
CA MET A 1 -5.59 -28.63 -16.16
C MET A 1 -5.23 -30.10 -16.28
N THR A 2 -4.14 -30.41 -16.97
CA THR A 2 -3.59 -31.77 -17.05
C THR A 2 -3.05 -32.16 -15.66
N PRO A 3 -3.32 -33.37 -15.14
CA PRO A 3 -2.73 -33.82 -13.89
C PRO A 3 -1.20 -33.78 -13.96
N ILE A 4 -0.53 -33.33 -12.89
CA ILE A 4 0.94 -33.22 -12.83
C ILE A 4 1.63 -34.54 -13.23
N ASN A 5 1.08 -35.68 -12.83
CA ASN A 5 1.63 -37.00 -13.13
C ASN A 5 1.61 -37.36 -14.63
N ALA A 6 0.77 -36.69 -15.42
CA ALA A 6 0.63 -36.90 -16.86
C ALA A 6 1.46 -35.89 -17.69
N LEU A 7 2.19 -34.97 -17.04
CA LEU A 7 3.07 -34.03 -17.72
C LEU A 7 4.43 -34.69 -18.06
N PRO A 8 5.07 -34.27 -19.17
CA PRO A 8 6.48 -34.57 -19.42
C PRO A 8 7.37 -34.04 -18.28
N GLU A 9 8.51 -34.69 -18.02
CA GLU A 9 9.47 -34.22 -17.01
C GLU A 9 9.99 -32.80 -17.33
N ASP A 10 10.14 -32.48 -18.61
CA ASP A 10 10.58 -31.14 -19.07
C ASP A 10 9.55 -30.02 -18.83
N ASP A 11 8.34 -30.37 -18.40
CA ASP A 11 7.28 -29.43 -18.01
C ASP A 11 7.06 -29.37 -16.48
N LYS A 12 7.81 -30.15 -15.68
CA LYS A 12 7.66 -30.26 -14.23
C LYS A 12 8.72 -29.47 -13.48
N VAL A 13 8.32 -28.38 -12.84
CA VAL A 13 9.19 -27.57 -11.99
C VAL A 13 9.09 -28.06 -10.55
N THR A 14 10.20 -28.55 -9.99
CA THR A 14 10.29 -28.85 -8.56
C THR A 14 10.68 -27.59 -7.80
N VAL A 15 9.84 -27.20 -6.85
CA VAL A 15 10.00 -26.01 -6.04
C VAL A 15 10.28 -26.45 -4.60
N ASP A 16 11.46 -26.09 -4.08
CA ASP A 16 11.80 -26.25 -2.67
C ASP A 16 11.11 -25.14 -1.87
N LEU A 17 10.25 -25.56 -0.94
CA LEU A 17 9.46 -24.68 -0.07
C LEU A 17 10.15 -24.44 1.28
N GLY A 18 11.38 -24.95 1.43
CA GLY A 18 12.12 -24.94 2.68
C GLY A 18 11.66 -26.04 3.65
N THR A 19 12.39 -26.21 4.74
CA THR A 19 12.11 -27.22 5.79
C THR A 19 12.05 -28.68 5.30
N GLY A 20 12.69 -28.97 4.16
CA GLY A 20 12.71 -30.30 3.55
C GLY A 20 11.44 -30.67 2.79
N LYS A 21 10.58 -29.68 2.47
CA LYS A 21 9.37 -29.87 1.67
C LYS A 21 9.61 -29.36 0.25
N SER A 22 9.27 -30.18 -0.74
CA SER A 22 9.23 -29.77 -2.13
C SER A 22 7.88 -30.08 -2.74
N GLU A 23 7.47 -29.24 -3.69
CA GLU A 23 6.25 -29.44 -4.49
C GLU A 23 6.58 -29.35 -5.98
N ILE A 24 5.81 -30.07 -6.79
CA ILE A 24 5.98 -30.08 -8.26
C ILE A 24 4.84 -29.31 -8.88
N PHE A 25 5.17 -28.31 -9.69
CA PHE A 25 4.22 -27.52 -10.46
C PHE A 25 4.48 -27.70 -11.95
N SER A 26 3.46 -27.48 -12.77
CA SER A 26 3.70 -27.35 -14.21
C SER A 26 4.35 -26.00 -14.49
N LYS A 27 5.31 -25.96 -15.41
CA LYS A 27 5.97 -24.72 -15.85
C LYS A 27 4.98 -23.62 -16.26
N ASN A 28 4.02 -23.95 -17.13
CA ASN A 28 3.06 -22.98 -17.66
C ASN A 28 2.20 -22.35 -16.55
N TYR A 29 1.82 -23.14 -15.54
CA TYR A 29 1.09 -22.63 -14.38
C TYR A 29 1.87 -21.57 -13.60
N LEU A 30 3.18 -21.75 -13.42
CA LEU A 30 4.02 -20.77 -12.75
C LEU A 30 4.14 -19.48 -13.58
N LEU A 31 4.39 -19.61 -14.89
CA LEU A 31 4.51 -18.47 -15.80
C LEU A 31 3.21 -17.65 -15.93
N GLU A 32 2.04 -18.30 -15.86
CA GLU A 32 0.74 -17.62 -15.98
C GLU A 32 0.35 -16.82 -14.72
N ILE A 33 0.71 -17.30 -13.52
CA ILE A 33 0.33 -16.64 -12.25
C ILE A 33 1.10 -15.34 -12.02
N GLU A 34 2.26 -15.20 -12.66
CA GLU A 34 3.22 -14.13 -12.42
C GLU A 34 2.96 -12.86 -13.25
N ALA A 35 1.94 -12.87 -14.10
CA ALA A 35 1.52 -11.69 -14.87
C ALA A 35 0.97 -10.59 -13.93
N GLY A 36 1.87 -9.78 -13.37
CA GLY A 36 1.54 -8.54 -12.67
C GLY A 36 1.36 -8.63 -11.16
N LYS A 37 2.16 -9.44 -10.47
CA LYS A 37 2.29 -9.40 -9.01
C LYS A 37 3.73 -9.03 -8.59
N PHE A 38 3.88 -8.45 -7.41
CA PHE A 38 5.20 -8.38 -6.77
C PHE A 38 5.70 -9.80 -6.56
N ILE A 39 7.02 -9.99 -6.59
CA ILE A 39 7.60 -11.33 -6.47
C ILE A 39 7.15 -12.02 -5.18
N ASP A 40 7.09 -11.24 -4.10
CA ASP A 40 6.64 -11.71 -2.80
C ASP A 40 5.12 -11.89 -2.71
N ASP A 41 4.32 -11.45 -3.67
CA ASP A 41 2.85 -11.60 -3.66
C ASP A 41 2.38 -12.80 -4.51
N VAL A 42 3.31 -13.55 -5.11
CA VAL A 42 2.97 -14.72 -5.92
C VAL A 42 2.62 -15.89 -5.00
N VAL A 43 1.33 -16.22 -4.94
CA VAL A 43 0.82 -17.42 -4.26
C VAL A 43 0.35 -18.41 -5.30
N VAL A 44 0.99 -19.57 -5.33
CA VAL A 44 0.61 -20.72 -6.13
C VAL A 44 -0.19 -21.69 -5.29
N THR A 45 -1.11 -22.41 -5.92
CA THR A 45 -1.96 -23.38 -5.23
C THR A 45 -1.71 -24.77 -5.79
N SER A 46 -1.33 -25.70 -4.93
CA SER A 46 -1.28 -27.12 -5.25
C SER A 46 -2.48 -27.84 -4.61
N ILE A 47 -2.81 -29.03 -5.11
CA ILE A 47 -3.85 -29.88 -4.53
C ILE A 47 -3.17 -31.13 -3.97
N THR A 48 -3.35 -31.38 -2.69
CA THR A 48 -2.82 -32.58 -2.03
C THR A 48 -3.48 -33.85 -2.57
N PRO A 49 -2.89 -35.04 -2.35
CA PRO A 49 -3.54 -36.33 -2.68
C PRO A 49 -4.91 -36.52 -2.03
N ARG A 50 -5.22 -35.77 -0.96
CA ARG A 50 -6.52 -35.77 -0.26
C ARG A 50 -7.51 -34.76 -0.83
N GLY A 51 -7.19 -34.09 -1.94
CA GLY A 51 -8.04 -33.08 -2.57
C GLY A 51 -8.05 -31.72 -1.87
N LEU A 52 -7.21 -31.51 -0.85
CA LEU A 52 -7.15 -30.25 -0.13
C LEU A 52 -6.20 -29.27 -0.83
N PRO A 53 -6.59 -27.99 -1.03
CA PRO A 53 -5.70 -26.98 -1.57
C PRO A 53 -4.61 -26.59 -0.56
N VAL A 54 -3.40 -26.44 -1.04
CA VAL A 54 -2.26 -25.89 -0.31
C VAL A 54 -1.80 -24.64 -1.03
N HIS A 55 -1.73 -23.54 -0.28
CA HIS A 55 -1.28 -22.26 -0.80
C HIS A 55 0.18 -22.04 -0.43
N THR A 56 1.00 -21.85 -1.45
CA THR A 56 2.44 -21.72 -1.35
C THR A 56 2.85 -20.36 -1.87
N ARG A 57 3.57 -19.59 -1.06
CA ARG A 57 4.11 -18.29 -1.44
C ARG A 57 5.47 -18.50 -2.11
N LEU A 58 5.65 -17.98 -3.32
CA LEU A 58 6.94 -17.98 -4.02
C LEU A 58 7.73 -16.75 -3.57
N ASP A 59 8.33 -16.82 -2.40
CA ASP A 59 9.18 -15.73 -1.89
C ASP A 59 10.55 -15.68 -2.59
N HIS A 60 11.32 -14.63 -2.30
CA HIS A 60 12.68 -14.45 -2.81
C HIS A 60 13.55 -15.71 -2.69
N ASP A 61 13.42 -16.48 -1.60
CA ASP A 61 14.21 -17.67 -1.34
C ASP A 61 13.82 -18.80 -2.31
N VAL A 62 12.52 -19.01 -2.51
CA VAL A 62 12.00 -19.98 -3.48
C VAL A 62 12.52 -19.67 -4.89
N TRP A 63 12.46 -18.41 -5.30
CA TRP A 63 12.96 -17.97 -6.60
C TRP A 63 14.45 -18.23 -6.78
N THR A 64 15.26 -17.79 -5.82
CA THR A 64 16.72 -17.87 -5.93
C THR A 64 17.27 -19.29 -5.77
N LYS A 65 16.56 -20.17 -5.03
CA LYS A 65 17.00 -21.54 -4.77
C LYS A 65 16.38 -22.57 -5.72
N SER A 66 15.19 -22.31 -6.26
CA SER A 66 14.46 -23.29 -7.08
C SER A 66 14.26 -22.84 -8.52
N LEU A 67 13.73 -21.64 -8.75
CA LEU A 67 13.26 -21.23 -10.07
C LEU A 67 14.40 -20.72 -10.97
N LEU A 68 15.31 -19.91 -10.42
CA LEU A 68 16.44 -19.33 -11.15
C LEU A 68 17.60 -20.29 -11.43
N PRO A 69 17.90 -21.30 -10.57
CA PRO A 69 18.95 -22.27 -10.86
C PRO A 69 18.50 -23.40 -11.80
N GLY A 70 17.19 -23.54 -12.06
CA GLY A 70 16.61 -24.65 -12.82
C GLY A 70 16.76 -24.55 -14.34
N PRO A 71 16.34 -25.60 -15.08
CA PRO A 71 16.46 -25.66 -16.54
C PRO A 71 15.63 -24.60 -17.27
N TRP A 72 14.61 -24.03 -16.60
CA TRP A 72 13.76 -22.95 -17.13
C TRP A 72 14.22 -21.54 -16.72
N LYS A 73 15.47 -21.37 -16.27
CA LYS A 73 16.04 -20.08 -15.90
C LYS A 73 15.74 -18.98 -16.93
N ASN A 74 15.85 -19.29 -18.23
CA ASN A 74 15.66 -18.29 -19.29
C ASN A 74 14.22 -17.77 -19.38
N GLU A 75 13.24 -18.54 -18.90
CA GLU A 75 11.82 -18.15 -18.85
C GLU A 75 11.49 -17.38 -17.56
N PHE A 76 12.06 -17.79 -16.42
CA PHE A 76 11.83 -17.16 -15.12
C PHE A 76 12.67 -15.89 -14.87
N LEU A 77 13.89 -15.82 -15.41
CA LEU A 77 14.80 -14.70 -15.18
C LEU A 77 14.25 -13.34 -15.67
N PRO A 78 13.61 -13.23 -16.85
CA PRO A 78 12.99 -11.97 -17.26
C PRO A 78 11.89 -11.50 -16.29
N ILE A 79 11.13 -12.43 -15.72
CA ILE A 79 10.07 -12.13 -14.74
C ILE A 79 10.69 -11.62 -13.45
N TRP A 80 11.70 -12.33 -12.95
CA TRP A 80 12.48 -11.92 -11.78
C TRP A 80 13.08 -10.53 -11.96
N ASN A 81 13.78 -10.29 -13.08
CA ASN A 81 14.43 -9.01 -13.36
C ASN A 81 13.42 -7.87 -13.40
N LYS A 82 12.29 -8.07 -14.11
CA LYS A 82 11.22 -7.06 -14.16
C LYS A 82 10.65 -6.75 -12.77
N ALA A 83 10.42 -7.78 -11.94
CA ALA A 83 9.94 -7.59 -10.59
C ALA A 83 10.98 -6.84 -9.72
N MET A 84 12.26 -7.17 -9.85
CA MET A 84 13.34 -6.47 -9.15
C MET A 84 13.48 -5.02 -9.60
N GLU A 85 13.38 -4.74 -10.90
CA GLU A 85 13.39 -3.37 -11.44
C GLU A 85 12.25 -2.54 -10.83
N ILE A 86 11.04 -3.10 -10.72
CA ILE A 86 9.90 -2.44 -10.07
C ILE A 86 10.20 -2.19 -8.59
N THR A 87 10.71 -3.17 -7.85
CA THR A 87 11.04 -3.04 -6.43
C THR A 87 12.11 -1.99 -6.17
N VAL A 88 13.18 -1.97 -6.97
CA VAL A 88 14.25 -0.97 -6.90
C VAL A 88 13.68 0.42 -7.21
N THR A 89 12.95 0.57 -8.30
CA THR A 89 12.35 1.85 -8.70
C THR A 89 11.38 2.38 -7.64
N ALA A 90 10.57 1.51 -7.04
CA ALA A 90 9.66 1.87 -5.94
C ALA A 90 10.43 2.34 -4.70
N THR A 91 11.50 1.62 -4.35
CA THR A 91 12.37 1.96 -3.20
C THR A 91 13.06 3.30 -3.40
N ASP A 92 13.64 3.54 -4.58
CA ASP A 92 14.32 4.79 -4.92
C ASP A 92 13.35 5.98 -4.96
N SER A 93 12.17 5.79 -5.54
CA SER A 93 11.10 6.79 -5.55
C SER A 93 10.67 7.15 -4.13
N LEU A 94 10.42 6.14 -3.29
CA LEU A 94 10.02 6.33 -1.90
C LEU A 94 11.11 7.01 -1.07
N ASN A 95 12.37 6.63 -1.24
CA ASN A 95 13.50 7.29 -0.58
C ASN A 95 13.64 8.76 -1.01
N SER A 96 13.42 9.04 -2.29
CA SER A 96 13.38 10.42 -2.80
C SER A 96 12.26 11.22 -2.13
N LEU A 97 11.07 10.65 -1.97
CA LEU A 97 9.97 11.31 -1.26
C LEU A 97 10.27 11.53 0.22
N ARG A 98 10.94 10.58 0.90
CA ARG A 98 11.34 10.73 2.31
C ARG A 98 12.31 11.90 2.50
N ASN A 99 13.14 12.20 1.50
CA ASN A 99 14.04 13.36 1.52
C ASN A 99 13.27 14.69 1.35
N VAL A 100 12.21 14.70 0.54
CA VAL A 100 11.36 15.89 0.33
C VAL A 100 10.40 16.13 1.50
N TYR A 101 9.89 15.04 2.08
CA TYR A 101 8.89 15.04 3.14
C TYR A 101 9.41 14.26 4.35
N PRO A 102 10.15 14.92 5.27
CA PRO A 102 10.81 14.23 6.40
C PRO A 102 9.86 13.46 7.32
N THR A 103 8.61 13.92 7.44
CA THR A 103 7.59 13.26 8.27
C THR A 103 6.89 12.09 7.56
N LEU A 104 7.15 11.87 6.27
CA LEU A 104 6.44 10.88 5.43
C LEU A 104 6.48 9.50 6.06
N HIS A 105 7.67 8.98 6.38
CA HIS A 105 7.79 7.64 6.90
C HIS A 105 7.03 7.45 8.23
N ASN A 106 7.16 8.40 9.15
CA ASN A 106 6.42 8.35 10.42
C ASN A 106 4.90 8.44 10.20
N ASN A 107 4.44 9.41 9.40
CA ASN A 107 3.02 9.66 9.20
C ASN A 107 2.36 8.53 8.38
N SER A 108 3.09 7.88 7.46
CA SER A 108 2.66 6.65 6.79
C SER A 108 2.44 5.50 7.78
N LYS A 109 3.31 5.34 8.78
CA LYS A 109 3.09 4.33 9.85
C LYS A 109 1.85 4.66 10.67
N VAL A 110 1.62 5.94 11.01
CA VAL A 110 0.42 6.36 11.76
C VAL A 110 -0.83 6.13 10.93
N LEU A 111 -0.82 6.47 9.64
CA LEU A 111 -1.92 6.19 8.71
C LEU A 111 -2.24 4.70 8.67
N LEU A 112 -1.24 3.84 8.47
CA LEU A 112 -1.42 2.39 8.44
C LEU A 112 -2.01 1.86 9.74
N ARG A 113 -1.51 2.34 10.88
CA ARG A 113 -2.05 1.99 12.20
C ARG A 113 -3.52 2.39 12.32
N ASP A 114 -3.86 3.61 11.90
CA ASP A 114 -5.22 4.10 12.00
C ASP A 114 -6.17 3.31 11.11
N MET A 115 -5.73 2.93 9.90
CA MET A 115 -6.52 2.09 9.00
C MET A 115 -6.81 0.72 9.61
N LYS A 116 -5.79 0.06 10.19
CA LYS A 116 -5.93 -1.25 10.85
C LYS A 116 -6.75 -1.18 12.14
N LEU A 117 -6.75 -0.03 12.84
CA LEU A 117 -7.48 0.17 14.09
C LEU A 117 -8.81 0.93 13.92
N PHE A 118 -9.26 1.18 12.68
CA PHE A 118 -10.48 1.94 12.41
C PHE A 118 -11.69 1.44 13.21
N GLY A 119 -11.85 0.10 13.27
CA GLY A 119 -12.92 -0.57 14.02
C GLY A 119 -12.84 -0.40 15.53
N SER A 120 -11.63 -0.26 16.09
CA SER A 120 -11.34 -0.45 17.52
C SER A 120 -10.84 0.81 18.25
N SER A 121 -10.45 1.87 17.55
CA SER A 121 -10.03 3.15 18.16
C SER A 121 -10.85 4.30 17.59
N SER A 122 -11.51 5.04 18.49
CA SER A 122 -12.29 6.23 18.14
C SER A 122 -11.40 7.34 17.58
N GLU A 123 -10.19 7.48 18.10
CA GLU A 123 -9.20 8.49 17.71
C GLU A 123 -8.64 8.21 16.31
N SER A 124 -8.29 6.96 16.02
CA SER A 124 -7.87 6.53 14.68
C SER A 124 -8.98 6.76 13.65
N ARG A 125 -10.22 6.38 14.00
CA ARG A 125 -11.39 6.61 13.14
C ARG A 125 -11.62 8.10 12.88
N GLN A 126 -11.58 8.93 13.91
CA GLN A 126 -11.77 10.37 13.78
C GLN A 126 -10.71 11.00 12.88
N ARG A 127 -9.43 10.63 13.04
CA ARG A 127 -8.37 11.15 12.17
C ARG A 127 -8.56 10.73 10.71
N LEU A 128 -8.86 9.47 10.44
CA LEU A 128 -9.10 9.00 9.06
C LEU A 128 -10.28 9.71 8.41
N LEU A 129 -11.41 9.82 9.11
CA LEU A 129 -12.60 10.50 8.59
C LEU A 129 -12.37 12.01 8.39
N SER A 130 -11.50 12.63 9.21
CA SER A 130 -11.17 14.06 9.06
C SER A 130 -10.44 14.40 7.77
N THR A 131 -9.84 13.41 7.10
CA THR A 131 -9.15 13.63 5.81
C THR A 131 -10.10 14.04 4.69
N GLN A 132 -11.40 13.71 4.81
CA GLN A 132 -12.43 13.89 3.78
C GLN A 132 -12.01 13.33 2.40
N SER A 133 -11.16 12.31 2.41
CA SER A 133 -10.56 11.69 1.24
C SER A 133 -11.03 10.26 1.11
N GLN A 134 -11.44 9.86 -0.09
CA GLN A 134 -11.91 8.50 -0.37
C GLN A 134 -10.85 7.42 -0.04
N PHE A 135 -9.57 7.77 -0.18
CA PHE A 135 -8.44 6.89 0.11
C PHE A 135 -7.75 7.23 1.44
N CYS A 136 -8.38 8.08 2.27
CA CYS A 136 -7.83 8.58 3.52
C CYS A 136 -6.46 9.27 3.39
N LEU A 137 -6.13 9.78 2.20
CA LEU A 137 -4.95 10.59 1.94
C LEU A 137 -5.32 12.06 2.10
N GLY A 138 -4.80 12.70 3.14
CA GLY A 138 -5.14 14.06 3.50
C GLY A 138 -4.46 14.49 4.79
N GLU A 139 -4.70 15.73 5.18
CA GLU A 139 -4.40 16.19 6.54
C GLU A 139 -5.20 15.35 7.55
N PRO A 140 -4.62 14.99 8.72
CA PRO A 140 -3.34 15.48 9.24
C PRO A 140 -2.11 14.64 8.84
N TYR A 141 -2.25 13.65 7.96
CA TYR A 141 -1.14 12.75 7.60
C TYR A 141 -0.20 13.41 6.60
N PHE A 142 -0.76 13.95 5.52
CA PHE A 142 -0.03 14.44 4.37
C PHE A 142 -0.62 15.73 3.81
N SER A 143 0.27 16.67 3.45
CA SER A 143 -0.11 17.86 2.70
C SER A 143 -0.50 17.51 1.26
N ALA A 144 -1.27 18.38 0.59
CA ALA A 144 -1.67 18.20 -0.81
C ALA A 144 -0.48 17.97 -1.77
N SER A 145 0.66 18.63 -1.53
CA SER A 145 1.90 18.42 -2.28
C SER A 145 2.42 16.98 -2.12
N ALA A 146 2.47 16.49 -0.88
CA ALA A 146 2.92 15.14 -0.59
C ALA A 146 1.99 14.10 -1.22
N ILE A 147 0.68 14.33 -1.20
CA ILE A 147 -0.30 13.42 -1.81
C ILE A 147 -0.05 13.28 -3.31
N GLY A 148 0.16 14.39 -4.02
CA GLY A 148 0.41 14.37 -5.47
C GLY A 148 1.66 13.57 -5.86
N ASP A 149 2.66 13.51 -4.97
CA ASP A 149 3.87 12.72 -5.21
C ASP A 149 3.73 11.27 -4.71
N ILE A 150 3.04 11.04 -3.59
CA ILE A 150 2.72 9.71 -3.06
C ILE A 150 1.92 8.90 -4.09
N LEU A 151 0.93 9.52 -4.74
CA LEU A 151 0.09 8.88 -5.73
C LEU A 151 0.85 8.41 -6.98
N LYS A 152 2.03 9.01 -7.26
CA LYS A 152 2.92 8.60 -8.36
C LYS A 152 3.87 7.47 -7.98
N LEU A 153 3.85 7.00 -6.72
CA LEU A 153 4.71 5.89 -6.31
C LEU A 153 4.46 4.68 -7.21
N PRO A 154 5.51 4.01 -7.71
CA PRO A 154 5.36 2.81 -8.49
C PRO A 154 4.62 1.71 -7.73
N ALA A 155 3.64 1.12 -8.38
CA ALA A 155 2.96 -0.11 -7.99
C ALA A 155 3.20 -1.17 -9.08
N VAL A 156 2.71 -2.40 -8.87
CA VAL A 156 2.90 -3.45 -9.88
C VAL A 156 2.21 -3.03 -11.19
N ASN A 157 3.01 -2.88 -12.25
CA ASN A 157 2.58 -2.46 -13.59
C ASN A 157 1.81 -1.12 -13.66
N SER A 158 1.89 -0.27 -12.63
CA SER A 158 1.05 0.93 -12.52
C SER A 158 1.60 1.91 -11.48
N THR A 159 0.87 2.97 -11.19
CA THR A 159 1.09 3.87 -10.05
C THR A 159 0.18 3.52 -8.87
N LEU A 160 0.48 4.05 -7.68
CA LEU A 160 -0.38 3.90 -6.51
C LEU A 160 -1.80 4.44 -6.79
N ASP A 161 -1.92 5.55 -7.51
CA ASP A 161 -3.22 6.10 -7.92
C ASP A 161 -4.05 5.09 -8.73
N GLU A 162 -3.46 4.54 -9.79
CA GLU A 162 -4.11 3.53 -10.64
C GLU A 162 -4.45 2.26 -9.85
N ALA A 163 -3.58 1.85 -8.92
CA ALA A 163 -3.84 0.68 -8.06
C ALA A 163 -5.02 0.91 -7.10
N LEU A 164 -5.15 2.12 -6.53
CA LEU A 164 -6.27 2.50 -5.66
C LEU A 164 -7.58 2.61 -6.45
N ASN A 165 -7.55 3.26 -7.62
CA ASN A 165 -8.70 3.33 -8.53
C ASN A 165 -9.10 1.94 -9.04
N GLY A 166 -8.14 1.04 -9.27
CA GLY A 166 -8.41 -0.35 -9.64
C GLY A 166 -9.09 -1.18 -8.56
N ILE A 167 -8.98 -0.80 -7.27
CA ILE A 167 -9.81 -1.41 -6.20
C ILE A 167 -11.27 -0.99 -6.36
N LEU A 168 -11.51 0.30 -6.59
CA LEU A 168 -12.86 0.84 -6.80
C LEU A 168 -13.57 0.19 -7.96
N GLU A 169 -12.90 0.10 -9.11
CA GLU A 169 -13.49 -0.50 -10.31
C GLU A 169 -13.80 -1.98 -10.11
N ARG A 170 -12.94 -2.74 -9.43
CA ARG A 170 -13.21 -4.15 -9.10
C ARG A 170 -14.39 -4.33 -8.15
N LYS A 171 -14.57 -3.43 -7.18
CA LYS A 171 -15.74 -3.46 -6.28
C LYS A 171 -17.04 -3.18 -7.02
N LYS A 172 -17.06 -2.13 -7.85
CA LYS A 172 -18.20 -1.80 -8.72
C LYS A 172 -18.60 -2.98 -9.60
N GLN A 173 -17.64 -3.65 -10.22
CA GLN A 173 -17.88 -4.82 -11.07
C GLN A 173 -18.50 -6.02 -10.32
N ARG A 174 -18.24 -6.14 -9.01
CA ARG A 174 -18.80 -7.21 -8.16
C ARG A 174 -20.20 -6.87 -7.62
N GLY A 175 -20.73 -5.68 -7.92
CA GLY A 175 -21.96 -5.18 -7.29
C GLY A 175 -21.79 -4.91 -5.79
N GLU A 176 -20.55 -4.86 -5.31
CA GLU A 176 -20.20 -4.44 -3.96
C GLU A 176 -20.10 -2.90 -3.98
N ASP A 177 -21.25 -2.22 -3.97
CA ASP A 177 -21.33 -0.77 -3.72
C ASP A 177 -21.01 -0.44 -2.24
N GLU A 178 -20.59 -1.42 -1.45
CA GLU A 178 -20.16 -1.24 -0.08
C GLU A 178 -18.89 -0.38 0.00
N GLU A 179 -18.94 0.55 0.96
CA GLU A 179 -17.90 1.51 1.31
C GLU A 179 -16.51 0.84 1.37
N ILE A 180 -15.47 1.52 0.87
CA ILE A 180 -14.10 0.99 0.95
C ILE A 180 -13.72 0.76 2.42
N CYS A 181 -13.31 -0.47 2.74
CA CYS A 181 -12.84 -0.81 4.07
C CYS A 181 -11.37 -0.39 4.22
N ALA A 182 -11.10 0.63 5.05
CA ALA A 182 -9.74 1.10 5.32
C ALA A 182 -8.78 -0.03 5.71
N ALA A 183 -9.22 -1.00 6.51
CA ALA A 183 -8.37 -2.07 7.04
C ALA A 183 -8.00 -3.17 6.03
N HIS A 184 -8.96 -3.53 5.15
CA HIS A 184 -8.84 -4.68 4.25
C HIS A 184 -8.53 -4.29 2.80
N ASP A 185 -9.04 -3.14 2.35
CA ASP A 185 -8.85 -2.68 0.98
C ASP A 185 -7.64 -1.73 0.87
N LEU A 186 -7.58 -0.72 1.75
CA LEU A 186 -6.59 0.36 1.64
C LEU A 186 -5.26 0.02 2.33
N ALA A 187 -5.30 -0.44 3.58
CA ALA A 187 -4.09 -0.69 4.36
C ALA A 187 -3.08 -1.61 3.63
N PRO A 188 -3.46 -2.73 2.99
CA PRO A 188 -2.51 -3.55 2.24
C PRO A 188 -1.87 -2.84 1.04
N CYS A 189 -2.54 -1.87 0.42
CA CYS A 189 -1.94 -1.06 -0.63
C CYS A 189 -0.92 -0.07 -0.07
N PHE A 190 -1.26 0.62 1.02
CA PHE A 190 -0.35 1.57 1.66
C PHE A 190 0.84 0.90 2.33
N GLU A 191 0.64 -0.28 2.92
CA GLU A 191 1.71 -1.10 3.50
C GLU A 191 2.80 -1.39 2.46
N ARG A 192 2.40 -1.84 1.27
CA ARG A 192 3.30 -2.09 0.13
C ARG A 192 3.91 -0.81 -0.41
N ALA A 193 3.10 0.20 -0.72
CA ALA A 193 3.57 1.44 -1.34
C ALA A 193 4.58 2.20 -0.46
N PHE A 194 4.41 2.15 0.86
CA PHE A 194 5.33 2.79 1.80
C PHE A 194 6.47 1.88 2.30
N GLY A 195 6.51 0.62 1.85
CA GLY A 195 7.50 -0.36 2.31
C GLY A 195 7.51 -0.49 3.84
N ILE A 196 6.31 -0.56 4.43
CA ILE A 196 6.11 -0.66 5.89
C ILE A 196 5.58 -2.06 6.18
N ASP A 197 6.00 -2.68 7.28
CA ASP A 197 5.44 -3.93 7.77
C ASP A 197 4.53 -3.67 8.97
N TRP A 198 3.26 -4.09 8.88
CA TRP A 198 2.31 -3.94 9.96
C TRP A 198 2.76 -4.65 11.25
N ALA A 199 3.42 -5.81 11.15
CA ALA A 199 3.87 -6.54 12.33
C ALA A 199 4.90 -5.75 13.15
N THR A 200 5.70 -4.93 12.47
CA THR A 200 6.63 -3.97 13.08
C THR A 200 5.87 -2.78 13.66
N VAL A 201 5.00 -2.12 12.89
CA VAL A 201 4.24 -0.94 13.33
C VAL A 201 3.37 -1.22 14.56
N ARG A 202 2.71 -2.38 14.61
CA ARG A 202 1.85 -2.77 15.74
C ARG A 202 2.59 -2.78 17.07
N LYS A 203 3.88 -3.08 17.08
CA LYS A 203 4.73 -3.14 18.27
C LYS A 203 5.22 -1.77 18.74
N GLU A 204 5.15 -0.74 17.89
CA GLU A 204 5.57 0.61 18.23
C GLU A 204 4.57 1.27 19.19
N LYS A 205 4.98 1.51 20.44
CA LYS A 205 4.09 2.08 21.47
C LYS A 205 3.88 3.58 21.31
N ASN A 206 4.92 4.32 20.93
CA ASN A 206 4.94 5.79 20.94
C ASN A 206 4.77 6.40 19.53
N LEU A 207 4.05 5.73 18.66
CA LEU A 207 3.83 6.20 17.30
C LEU A 207 2.72 7.26 17.28
N THR A 208 3.11 8.52 17.03
CA THR A 208 2.22 9.68 16.96
C THR A 208 2.47 10.48 15.70
N LEU A 209 1.46 11.22 15.22
CA LEU A 209 1.62 12.12 14.08
C LEU A 209 2.74 13.14 14.34
N GLN A 210 3.62 13.27 13.35
CA GLN A 210 4.59 14.35 13.29
C GLN A 210 3.98 15.49 12.50
N LYS A 211 4.13 16.70 13.01
CA LYS A 211 3.74 17.91 12.29
C LYS A 211 4.67 18.06 11.10
N THR A 212 4.11 18.14 9.91
CA THR A 212 4.86 18.63 8.75
C THR A 212 5.38 20.01 9.11
N ASP A 213 6.69 20.22 9.14
CA ASP A 213 7.31 21.54 9.31
C ASP A 213 7.07 22.37 8.04
N LYS A 214 5.81 22.73 7.83
CA LYS A 214 5.44 24.04 7.36
C LYS A 214 4.66 24.60 8.52
N GLN A 215 5.24 25.61 9.18
CA GLN A 215 4.42 26.53 9.97
C GLN A 215 3.12 26.73 9.18
N PRO A 216 1.92 26.62 9.79
CA PRO A 216 0.79 27.27 9.16
C PRO A 216 1.29 28.68 8.89
N LEU A 217 1.20 29.15 7.64
CA LEU A 217 1.36 30.56 7.35
C LEU A 217 0.49 31.24 8.39
N LYS A 218 1.12 31.78 9.44
CA LYS A 218 0.47 32.70 10.34
C LYS A 218 0.08 33.76 9.35
N TRP A 219 -1.20 33.84 9.01
CA TRP A 219 -1.76 35.12 8.65
C TRP A 219 -1.35 35.99 9.82
N LYS A 220 -0.25 36.73 9.64
CA LYS A 220 -0.06 37.98 10.35
C LYS A 220 -1.37 38.67 10.08
N GLU A 221 -2.17 38.88 11.12
CA GLU A 221 -3.26 39.85 11.06
C GLU A 221 -2.63 41.12 10.47
N THR A 222 -2.78 41.30 9.17
CA THR A 222 -2.45 42.54 8.49
C THR A 222 -3.41 43.52 9.10
N LYS A 223 -2.87 44.43 9.92
CA LYS A 223 -3.33 45.72 10.48
C LYS A 223 -4.72 46.30 10.09
N ILE A 224 -5.73 45.46 9.84
CA ILE A 224 -7.11 45.78 9.50
C ILE A 224 -8.01 45.31 10.66
N GLY A 225 -7.59 44.28 11.41
CA GLY A 225 -8.24 43.88 12.67
C GLY A 225 -8.05 44.88 13.82
N THR A 226 -6.97 45.68 13.79
CA THR A 226 -6.69 46.68 14.83
C THR A 226 -7.48 47.99 14.63
N LEU A 227 -7.94 48.27 13.41
CA LEU A 227 -8.79 49.44 13.13
C LEU A 227 -10.25 49.21 13.55
N ARG A 228 -10.75 47.96 13.52
CA ARG A 228 -12.11 47.63 13.99
C ARG A 228 -12.26 47.77 15.51
N LYS A 229 -11.17 47.57 16.28
CA LYS A 229 -11.12 47.85 17.72
C LYS A 229 -10.97 49.33 18.06
N ALA A 230 -10.43 50.15 17.16
CA ALA A 230 -10.25 51.58 17.36
C ALA A 230 -11.50 52.42 17.03
N PHE A 231 -12.38 51.94 16.14
CA PHE A 231 -13.62 52.64 15.75
C PHE A 231 -14.90 52.14 16.44
N GLY A 232 -14.83 51.11 17.30
CA GLY A 232 -15.98 50.55 18.02
C GLY A 232 -16.45 51.34 19.26
N LYS A 233 -15.98 52.58 19.47
CA LYS A 233 -16.36 53.41 20.64
C LYS A 233 -17.14 54.67 20.29
N ILE A 234 -17.65 54.82 19.07
CA ILE A 234 -18.48 55.98 18.72
C ILE A 234 -19.84 55.51 18.19
N LEU A 235 -20.83 55.69 19.08
CA LEU A 235 -22.30 55.76 18.93
C LEU A 235 -23.12 54.52 19.33
N PRO A 236 -24.06 54.68 20.29
CA PRO A 236 -25.09 53.69 20.57
C PRO A 236 -26.20 53.80 19.53
N PHE A 237 -26.50 52.70 18.84
CA PHE A 237 -27.69 52.59 18.01
C PHE A 237 -28.87 52.18 18.91
N GLN A 238 -29.84 53.07 19.10
CA GLN A 238 -31.12 52.73 19.71
C GLN A 238 -32.04 52.12 18.65
N PRO A 239 -32.77 51.03 18.94
CA PRO A 239 -33.82 50.56 18.06
C PRO A 239 -35.10 51.38 18.31
N GLU A 240 -35.62 52.02 17.26
CA GLU A 240 -36.99 52.55 17.28
C GLU A 240 -38.03 51.42 17.13
N LYS A 241 -39.21 51.69 17.67
CA LYS A 241 -40.32 50.79 18.07
C LYS A 241 -40.90 49.92 16.97
#